data_AF-A0A383TVE7-F1
#
_entry.id   AF-A0A383TVE7-F1
#
_cell.length_a   1.000
_cell.length_b   1.000
_cell.length_c   1.000
_cell.angle_alpha   90.00
_cell.angle_beta   90.00
_cell.angle_gamma   90.00
#
_symmetry.space_group_name_H-M   'P 1'
#
loop_
_entity.id
_entity.type
_entity.pdbx_description
1 polymer ?
#
loop_
_entity_poly.entity_id
_entity_poly.type
_entity_poly.pdbx_seq_one_letter_code
_entity_poly.pdbx_strand_id
1 'polypeptide(L)' 'MISTIFLGAFGPWQIAALVILALLLFGGKKIPELMRGLGSGIKEFKDATKEDEKSEKKEEINNPNL' A
#
# COMPACT_ATOMS: atom_id res chain seq x y z
N MET A 1 -30.68 -11.34 -16.09
CA MET A 1 -30.38 -9.98 -16.61
C MET A 1 -30.20 -8.95 -15.48
N ILE A 2 -31.08 -8.89 -14.47
CA ILE A 2 -30.89 -8.00 -13.30
C ILE A 2 -29.62 -8.35 -12.51
N SER A 3 -29.34 -9.62 -12.22
CA SER A 3 -28.13 -10.00 -11.47
C SER A 3 -26.80 -9.68 -12.17
N THR A 4 -26.80 -9.58 -13.49
CA THR A 4 -25.62 -9.19 -14.28
C THR A 4 -25.35 -7.68 -14.17
N ILE A 5 -26.41 -6.88 -14.10
CA ILE A 5 -26.31 -5.44 -13.81
C ILE A 5 -25.85 -5.25 -12.37
N PHE A 6 -26.36 -6.03 -11.42
CA PHE A 6 -25.90 -5.97 -10.04
C PHE A 6 -24.42 -6.38 -9.93
N LEU A 7 -23.98 -7.57 -10.37
CA LEU A 7 -22.55 -7.93 -10.26
C LEU A 7 -21.61 -7.07 -11.12
N GLY A 8 -22.04 -6.65 -12.32
CA GLY A 8 -21.21 -5.87 -13.25
C GLY A 8 -21.13 -4.38 -12.92
N ALA A 9 -22.18 -3.83 -12.32
CA ALA A 9 -22.21 -2.43 -11.87
C ALA A 9 -21.86 -2.26 -10.38
N PHE A 10 -21.97 -3.31 -9.54
CA PHE A 10 -21.67 -3.22 -8.10
C PHE A 10 -20.19 -3.39 -7.69
N GLY A 11 -19.27 -3.49 -8.64
CA GLY A 11 -17.82 -3.56 -8.33
C GLY A 11 -17.12 -2.21 -8.51
N PRO A 12 -16.72 -1.85 -9.75
CA PRO A 12 -15.90 -0.66 -9.98
C PRO A 12 -16.67 0.66 -9.84
N TRP A 13 -17.98 0.65 -10.12
CA TRP A 13 -18.75 1.90 -10.26
C TRP A 13 -19.01 2.58 -8.91
N GLN A 14 -19.30 1.84 -7.83
CA GLN A 14 -19.44 2.47 -6.51
C GLN A 14 -18.10 2.92 -5.95
N ILE A 15 -17.02 2.16 -6.18
CA ILE A 15 -15.68 2.59 -5.78
C ILE A 15 -15.33 3.90 -6.49
N ALA A 16 -15.60 4.00 -7.79
CA ALA A 16 -15.42 5.24 -8.55
C ALA A 16 -16.28 6.39 -8.00
N ALA A 17 -17.56 6.15 -7.69
CA ALA A 17 -18.43 7.16 -7.09
C ALA A 17 -17.92 7.64 -5.72
N LEU A 18 -17.41 6.74 -4.89
CA LEU A 18 -16.85 7.07 -3.56
C LEU A 18 -15.56 7.90 -3.69
N VAL A 19 -14.70 7.53 -4.65
CA VAL A 19 -13.48 8.28 -4.96
C VAL A 19 -13.82 9.67 -5.48
N ILE A 20 -14.82 9.80 -6.37
CA ILE A 20 -15.27 11.10 -6.88
C ILE A 20 -15.80 11.99 -5.73
N LEU A 21 -16.60 11.42 -4.82
CA LEU A 21 -17.11 12.16 -3.66
C LEU A 21 -15.96 12.58 -2.73
N ALA A 22 -15.00 11.70 -2.47
CA ALA A 22 -13.81 12.03 -1.69
C ALA A 22 -12.96 13.10 -2.38
N LEU A 23 -12.82 13.07 -3.71
CA LEU A 23 -12.11 14.08 -4.48
C LEU A 23 -12.81 15.44 -4.46
N LEU A 24 -14.15 15.48 -4.41
CA LEU A 24 -14.92 16.72 -4.23
C LEU A 24 -14.71 17.32 -2.84
N LEU A 25 -14.67 16.49 -1.79
CA LEU A 25 -14.48 16.95 -0.41
C LEU A 25 -13.03 17.37 -0.10
N PHE A 26 -12.06 16.57 -0.53
CA PHE A 26 -10.65 16.75 -0.21
C PHE A 26 -9.85 17.46 -1.32
N GLY A 27 -10.38 17.51 -2.54
CA GLY A 27 -9.68 18.03 -3.73
C GLY A 27 -8.72 16.99 -4.33
N GLY A 28 -8.54 17.06 -5.66
CA GLY A 28 -7.69 16.11 -6.40
C GLY A 28 -6.20 16.12 -6.05
N LYS A 29 -5.73 17.14 -5.32
CA LYS A 29 -4.32 17.28 -4.91
C LYS A 29 -3.99 16.55 -3.61
N LYS A 30 -4.96 16.36 -2.70
CA LYS A 30 -4.70 15.74 -1.38
C LYS A 30 -4.50 14.23 -1.45
N ILE A 31 -5.21 13.53 -2.34
CA ILE A 31 -5.07 12.07 -2.49
C ILE A 31 -3.63 11.68 -2.92
N PRO A 32 -3.04 12.29 -3.98
CA PRO A 32 -1.65 12.02 -4.35
C PRO A 32 -0.62 12.40 -3.27
N GLU A 33 -0.87 13.48 -2.53
CA GLU A 33 0.00 13.94 -1.44
C GLU A 33 0.02 12.94 -0.28
N LEU A 34 -1.16 12.44 0.12
CA LEU A 34 -1.29 11.38 1.14
C LEU A 34 -0.66 10.06 0.67
N MET A 35 -0.88 9.66 -0.59
CA MET A 35 -0.26 8.46 -1.15
C MET A 35 1.26 8.55 -1.20
N ARG A 36 1.82 9.72 -1.55
CA ARG A 36 3.27 9.95 -1.52
C ARG A 36 3.82 9.87 -0.11
N GLY A 37 3.18 10.51 0.87
CA GLY A 37 3.59 10.44 2.27
C GLY A 37 3.53 9.00 2.83
N LEU A 38 2.44 8.28 2.58
CA LEU A 38 2.28 6.89 3.00
C LEU A 38 3.30 5.96 2.31
N GLY A 39 3.53 6.17 1.00
CA GLY A 39 4.48 5.39 0.22
C GLY A 39 5.93 5.57 0.68
N SER A 40 6.34 6.80 1.02
CA SER A 40 7.65 7.07 1.61
C SER A 40 7.79 6.38 2.97
N GLY A 41 6.79 6.49 3.85
CA GLY A 41 6.82 5.85 5.17
C GLY A 41 6.90 4.32 5.10
N ILE A 42 6.13 3.69 4.19
CA ILE A 42 6.21 2.23 3.97
C ILE A 42 7.58 1.83 3.41
N LYS A 43 8.17 2.65 2.53
CA LYS A 43 9.50 2.40 1.97
C LYS A 43 10.57 2.47 3.06
N GLU A 44 10.58 3.52 3.87
CA GLU A 44 11.51 3.69 4.99
C GLU A 44 11.38 2.56 6.01
N PHE A 45 10.14 2.18 6.36
CA PHE A 45 9.87 1.05 7.25
C PHE A 45 10.44 -0.27 6.71
N LYS A 46 10.24 -0.53 5.41
CA LYS A 46 10.79 -1.73 4.76
C LYS A 46 12.31 -1.71 4.69
N ASP A 47 12.91 -0.55 4.42
CA ASP A 47 14.36 -0.42 4.30
C ASP A 47 15.03 -0.65 5.67
N ALA A 48 14.48 -0.09 6.75
CA ALA A 48 14.97 -0.33 8.12
C ALA A 48 14.85 -1.81 8.52
N THR A 49 13.69 -2.44 8.29
CA THR A 49 13.48 -3.86 8.61
C THR A 49 14.46 -4.77 7.86
N LYS A 50 14.83 -4.43 6.62
CA LYS A 50 15.78 -5.21 5.82
C LYS A 50 17.23 -5.05 6.28
N GLU A 51 17.62 -3.90 6.81
CA GLU A 51 18.94 -3.71 7.41
C GLU A 51 19.10 -4.56 8.67
N ASP A 52 18.05 -4.66 9.49
CA ASP A 52 18.04 -5.52 10.67
C ASP A 52 18.15 -7.01 10.29
N GLU A 53 17.35 -7.49 9.34
CA GLU A 53 17.42 -8.88 8.84
C GLU A 53 18.78 -9.26 8.23
N LYS A 54 19.45 -8.31 7.57
CA LYS A 54 20.77 -8.55 6.94
C LYS A 54 21.91 -8.58 7.96
N SER A 55 21.71 -7.96 9.12
CA SER A 55 22.66 -7.94 10.23
C SER A 55 22.68 -9.28 10.96
N GLU A 56 21.51 -9.89 11.21
CA GLU A 56 21.41 -11.22 11.84
C GLU A 56 21.99 -12.34 10.95
N LYS A 57 21.83 -12.26 9.62
CA LYS A 57 22.33 -13.30 8.70
C LYS A 57 23.86 -13.34 8.57
N LYS A 58 24.57 -12.27 8.94
CA LYS A 58 26.05 -12.24 8.86
C LYS A 58 26.74 -12.89 10.05
N GLU A 59 26.07 -13.07 11.18
CA GLU A 59 26.68 -13.64 12.38
C GLU A 59 26.65 -15.18 12.39
N GLU A 60 25.72 -15.82 11.67
CA GLU A 60 25.58 -17.28 11.65
C GLU A 60 26.59 -17.99 10.71
N ILE A 61 27.10 -17.32 9.67
CA ILE A 61 27.99 -17.94 8.66
C ILE A 61 29.46 -17.96 9.12
N ASN A 62 29.83 -17.24 10.17
CA ASN A 62 31.23 -17.09 10.61
C ASN A 62 31.55 -17.79 11.94
N ASN A 63 30.72 -18.76 12.36
CA ASN A 63 31.05 -19.63 13.49
C ASN A 63 31.42 -21.04 13.00
N PRO A 64 32.71 -21.33 12.72
CA PRO A 64 33.17 -22.65 12.27
C PRO A 64 33.21 -23.74 13.37
N ASN A 65 32.46 -23.58 14.47
CA ASN A 65 32.50 -24.50 15.62
C ASN A 65 31.09 -24.95 16.08
N LEU A 66 30.34 -25.61 15.20
CA LEU A 66 29.30 -26.57 15.60
C LEU A 66 29.55 -27.92 14.92
#